data_AF-D6M284-F1
#
_entry.id   AF-D6M284-F1
#
_cell.length_a   1.000
_cell.length_b   1.000
_cell.length_c   1.000
_cell.angle_alpha   90.00
_cell.angle_beta   90.00
_cell.angle_gamma   90.00
#
_symmetry.space_group_name_H-M   'P 1'
#
loop_
_entity.id
_entity.type
_entity.pdbx_description
1 polymer ?
#
loop_
_entity_poly.entity_id
_entity_poly.type
_entity_poly.pdbx_seq_one_letter_code
_entity_poly.pdbx_strand_id
1 'polypeptide(L)'
;MSPFALTRTLPADTTGEALRADVRAGLTAEPKWLPPKWSYDARGSRLFEEITALPEYYPTRAEREILLDRAGEIAAASGAGTLIELGSGSSDKTRHLLDAMAGLRAYVPVDVSESALREAGEAIAARHPGLGVHALVADFTAPLALPGTPGPRLLAFLGGTLGNLLPVERAAFLDSLRAVLAPGDLLLLGTDLVKDEATLLAAYDDAAGVTAEFNKNVLHVLDRELGADTTRTPSGTSRCGTRSASGSRCACGRGAG
;
A
#
# COMPACT_ATOMS: atom_id res chain seq x y z
N MET A 1 22.20 -11.70 19.22
CA MET A 1 20.95 -10.92 19.29
C MET A 1 20.38 -10.88 17.88
N SER A 2 19.05 -10.98 17.72
CA SER A 2 18.45 -10.96 16.38
C SER A 2 18.80 -9.64 15.69
N PRO A 3 19.33 -9.65 14.46
CA PRO A 3 19.54 -8.43 13.67
C PRO A 3 18.23 -7.77 13.23
N PHE A 4 17.08 -8.42 13.46
CA PHE A 4 15.75 -7.91 13.18
C PHE A 4 15.08 -7.32 14.42
N ALA A 5 14.62 -6.08 14.31
CA ALA A 5 13.75 -5.40 15.27
C ALA A 5 12.48 -4.91 14.57
N LEU A 6 11.37 -4.82 15.32
CA LEU A 6 10.11 -4.29 14.83
C LEU A 6 9.53 -3.30 15.84
N THR A 7 9.17 -2.11 15.37
CA THR A 7 8.49 -1.09 16.17
C THR A 7 7.15 -0.75 15.54
N ARG A 8 6.12 -0.63 16.37
CA ARG A 8 4.83 -0.06 15.97
C ARG A 8 4.80 1.41 16.35
N THR A 9 4.56 2.28 15.39
CA THR A 9 4.25 3.70 15.64
C THR A 9 2.76 3.99 15.46
N LEU A 10 2.00 3.00 14.99
CA LEU A 10 0.53 2.96 15.05
C LEU A 10 0.08 2.31 16.37
N PRO A 11 -0.62 3.02 17.27
CA PRO A 11 -1.30 2.40 18.39
C PRO A 11 -2.37 1.40 17.91
N ALA A 12 -2.44 0.21 18.51
CA ALA A 12 -3.38 -0.84 18.08
C ALA A 12 -4.86 -0.38 18.07
N ASP A 13 -5.24 0.46 19.04
CA ASP A 13 -6.62 0.99 19.14
C ASP A 13 -6.90 2.10 18.11
N THR A 14 -5.86 2.83 17.68
CA THR A 14 -6.01 3.91 16.68
C THR A 14 -6.32 3.38 15.29
N THR A 15 -5.97 2.14 14.96
CA THR A 15 -6.34 1.53 13.68
C THR A 15 -7.86 1.38 13.57
N GLY A 16 -8.53 0.96 14.64
CA GLY A 16 -9.99 0.85 14.68
C GLY A 16 -10.70 2.21 14.67
N GLU A 17 -10.18 3.19 15.41
CA GLU A 17 -10.72 4.56 15.41
C GLU A 17 -10.55 5.25 14.06
N ALA A 18 -9.35 5.16 13.46
CA ALA A 18 -9.07 5.69 12.13
C ALA A 18 -9.96 5.05 11.07
N LEU A 19 -10.13 3.72 11.10
CA LEU A 19 -11.05 3.02 10.19
C LEU A 19 -12.48 3.53 10.35
N ARG A 20 -12.98 3.68 11.58
CA ARG A 20 -14.33 4.22 11.83
C ARG A 20 -14.48 5.65 11.32
N ALA A 21 -13.48 6.50 11.53
CA ALA A 21 -13.49 7.88 11.07
C ALA A 21 -13.50 7.96 9.53
N ASP A 22 -12.60 7.24 8.88
CA ASP A 22 -12.46 7.19 7.42
C ASP A 22 -13.72 6.63 6.76
N VAL A 23 -14.27 5.53 7.28
CA VAL A 23 -15.49 4.91 6.77
C VAL A 23 -16.69 5.84 6.93
N ARG A 24 -16.80 6.52 8.08
CA ARG A 24 -17.87 7.52 8.28
C ARG A 24 -17.75 8.64 7.27
N ALA A 25 -16.56 9.24 7.13
CA ALA A 25 -16.35 10.35 6.21
C ALA A 25 -16.60 9.93 4.75
N GLY A 26 -16.04 8.79 4.34
CA GLY A 26 -16.09 8.28 2.98
C GLY A 26 -17.47 7.79 2.54
N LEU A 27 -18.20 7.05 3.40
CA LEU A 27 -19.53 6.53 3.05
C LEU A 27 -20.66 7.57 3.20
N THR A 28 -20.40 8.70 3.84
CA THR A 28 -21.35 9.83 3.92
C THR A 28 -21.07 10.95 2.91
N ALA A 29 -19.97 10.87 2.15
CA ALA A 29 -19.64 11.80 1.08
C ALA A 29 -20.44 11.53 -0.21
N GLU A 30 -20.47 12.52 -1.11
CA GLU A 30 -20.98 12.40 -2.47
C GLU A 30 -19.95 12.96 -3.47
N PRO A 31 -19.29 12.10 -4.28
CA PRO A 31 -19.41 10.64 -4.32
C PRO A 31 -18.81 9.96 -3.07
N LYS A 32 -19.24 8.71 -2.82
CA LYS A 32 -18.67 7.87 -1.75
C LYS A 32 -17.26 7.42 -2.11
N TRP A 33 -16.40 7.31 -1.10
CA TRP A 33 -15.02 6.88 -1.25
C TRP A 33 -14.56 6.12 -0.01
N LEU A 34 -13.46 5.37 -0.14
CA LEU A 34 -12.75 4.75 0.98
C LEU A 34 -11.24 4.89 0.73
N PRO A 35 -10.42 5.18 1.76
CA PRO A 35 -8.98 5.20 1.61
C PRO A 35 -8.44 3.82 1.15
N PRO A 36 -7.53 3.79 0.15
CA PRO A 36 -6.98 2.53 -0.36
C PRO A 36 -6.14 1.77 0.68
N LYS A 37 -5.64 2.44 1.74
CA LYS A 37 -4.87 1.78 2.81
C LYS A 37 -5.64 0.66 3.51
N TRP A 38 -6.98 0.73 3.53
CA TRP A 38 -7.83 -0.29 4.13
C TRP A 38 -7.99 -1.55 3.26
N SER A 39 -7.48 -1.54 2.03
CA SER A 39 -7.41 -2.73 1.19
C SER A 39 -6.28 -3.67 1.60
N TYR A 40 -5.31 -3.24 2.42
CA TYR A 40 -4.06 -3.98 2.73
C TYR A 40 -4.06 -4.66 4.10
N ASP A 41 -5.14 -5.33 4.48
CA ASP A 41 -5.07 -6.33 5.54
C ASP A 41 -4.27 -7.57 5.08
N ALA A 42 -4.06 -8.57 5.94
CA ALA A 42 -3.26 -9.74 5.58
C ALA A 42 -3.75 -10.47 4.31
N ARG A 43 -5.06 -10.48 4.02
CA ARG A 43 -5.61 -11.05 2.79
C ARG A 43 -5.36 -10.12 1.61
N GLY A 44 -5.63 -8.85 1.78
CA GLY A 44 -5.37 -7.81 0.79
C GLY A 44 -3.93 -7.76 0.32
N SER A 45 -2.97 -7.85 1.24
CA SER A 45 -1.55 -7.96 0.90
C SER A 45 -1.27 -9.18 0.02
N ARG A 46 -1.83 -10.36 0.33
CA ARG A 46 -1.66 -11.56 -0.51
C ARG A 46 -2.26 -11.38 -1.92
N LEU A 47 -3.47 -10.82 -1.99
CA LEU A 47 -4.10 -10.50 -3.28
C LEU A 47 -3.25 -9.51 -4.09
N PHE A 48 -2.64 -8.52 -3.44
CA PHE A 48 -1.74 -7.61 -4.13
C PHE A 48 -0.47 -8.29 -4.63
N GLU A 49 0.13 -9.21 -3.86
CA GLU A 49 1.25 -10.02 -4.35
C GLU A 49 0.84 -10.85 -5.58
N GLU A 50 -0.36 -11.43 -5.59
CA GLU A 50 -0.90 -12.11 -6.77
C GLU A 50 -1.07 -11.16 -7.96
N ILE A 51 -1.60 -9.94 -7.75
CA ILE A 51 -1.69 -8.90 -8.78
C ILE A 51 -0.31 -8.63 -9.39
N THR A 52 0.74 -8.54 -8.56
CA THR A 52 2.08 -8.23 -9.07
C THR A 52 2.68 -9.28 -10.01
N ALA A 53 2.12 -10.50 -10.01
CA ALA A 53 2.52 -11.60 -10.87
C ALA A 53 1.66 -11.74 -12.14
N LEU A 54 0.57 -10.96 -12.26
CA LEU A 54 -0.32 -11.02 -13.42
C LEU A 54 0.38 -10.55 -14.70
N PRO A 55 0.07 -11.15 -15.87
CA PRO A 55 0.66 -10.72 -17.13
C PRO A 55 0.29 -9.29 -17.49
N GLU A 56 -0.93 -8.85 -17.17
CA GLU A 56 -1.45 -7.51 -17.43
C GLU A 56 -0.82 -6.44 -16.52
N TYR A 57 -0.48 -6.78 -15.27
CA TYR A 57 0.10 -5.84 -14.30
C TYR A 57 1.60 -5.63 -14.52
N TYR A 58 1.94 -4.85 -15.55
CA TYR A 58 3.34 -4.54 -15.87
C TYR A 58 4.13 -3.74 -14.80
N PRO A 59 3.55 -2.89 -13.92
CA PRO A 59 4.34 -1.95 -13.12
C PRO A 59 5.46 -2.61 -12.29
N THR A 60 5.15 -3.71 -11.60
CA THR A 60 6.13 -4.43 -10.78
C THR A 60 7.29 -4.97 -11.62
N ARG A 61 6.98 -5.56 -12.79
CA ARG A 61 7.98 -6.14 -13.69
C ARG A 61 8.88 -5.06 -14.30
N ALA A 62 8.28 -3.96 -14.76
CA ALA A 62 9.01 -2.85 -15.37
C ALA A 62 9.94 -2.17 -14.35
N GLU A 63 9.47 -1.93 -13.12
CA GLU A 63 10.33 -1.36 -12.08
C GLU A 63 11.43 -2.34 -11.64
N ARG A 64 11.13 -3.64 -11.56
CA ARG A 64 12.14 -4.67 -11.26
C ARG A 64 13.24 -4.74 -12.32
N GLU A 65 12.91 -4.62 -13.60
CA GLU A 65 13.88 -4.54 -14.70
C GLU A 65 14.85 -3.38 -14.50
N ILE A 66 14.33 -2.18 -14.21
CA ILE A 66 15.15 -1.00 -13.94
C ILE A 66 16.06 -1.22 -12.73
N LEU A 67 15.55 -1.79 -11.64
CA LEU A 67 16.34 -2.04 -10.44
C LEU A 67 17.43 -3.08 -10.67
N LEU A 68 17.15 -4.15 -11.43
CA LEU A 68 18.18 -5.13 -11.81
C LEU A 68 19.32 -4.49 -12.60
N ASP A 69 18.99 -3.62 -13.55
CA ASP A 69 19.97 -3.00 -14.43
C ASP A 69 20.73 -1.84 -13.75
N ARG A 70 20.08 -1.12 -12.84
CA ARG A 70 20.59 0.15 -12.30
C ARG A 70 20.93 0.12 -10.82
N ALA A 71 20.70 -0.97 -10.09
CA ALA A 71 20.99 -1.03 -8.65
C ALA A 71 22.44 -0.67 -8.31
N GLY A 72 23.42 -1.11 -9.12
CA GLY A 72 24.82 -0.75 -8.93
C GLY A 72 25.09 0.75 -9.08
N GLU A 73 24.48 1.39 -10.07
CA GLU A 73 24.59 2.84 -10.29
C GLU A 73 23.93 3.63 -9.15
N ILE A 74 22.74 3.19 -8.71
CA ILE A 74 22.02 3.78 -7.57
C ILE A 74 22.84 3.63 -6.28
N ALA A 75 23.41 2.45 -6.03
CA ALA A 75 24.24 2.19 -4.87
C ALA A 75 25.49 3.08 -4.87
N ALA A 76 26.20 3.16 -5.99
CA ALA A 76 27.39 4.00 -6.13
C ALA A 76 27.09 5.50 -5.98
N ALA A 77 26.00 5.98 -6.58
CA ALA A 77 25.60 7.38 -6.49
C ALA A 77 25.12 7.77 -5.09
N SER A 78 24.51 6.84 -4.35
CA SER A 78 23.97 7.12 -3.02
C SER A 78 25.04 7.14 -1.92
N GLY A 79 26.00 6.20 -1.96
CA GLY A 79 26.96 6.02 -0.86
C GLY A 79 26.28 5.79 0.50
N ALA A 80 25.03 5.36 0.50
CA ALA A 80 24.18 5.38 1.68
C ALA A 80 24.55 4.27 2.67
N GLY A 81 24.62 4.64 3.95
CA GLY A 81 24.79 3.71 5.07
C GLY A 81 23.47 3.10 5.54
N THR A 82 22.34 3.67 5.13
CA THR A 82 20.99 3.20 5.46
C THR A 82 20.06 3.28 4.27
N LEU A 83 19.22 2.26 4.09
CA LEU A 83 18.11 2.23 3.14
C LEU A 83 16.80 2.25 3.94
N ILE A 84 15.97 3.27 3.73
CA ILE A 84 14.61 3.34 4.25
C ILE A 84 13.68 3.08 3.09
N GLU A 85 12.71 2.19 3.25
CA GLU A 85 11.72 1.90 2.21
C GLU A 85 10.31 2.14 2.72
N LEU A 86 9.57 3.02 2.05
CA LEU A 86 8.16 3.30 2.37
C LEU A 86 7.23 2.43 1.53
N GLY A 87 6.24 1.80 2.17
CA GLY A 87 5.35 0.84 1.51
C GLY A 87 6.13 -0.37 1.00
N SER A 88 6.93 -0.97 1.87
CA SER A 88 7.93 -1.97 1.48
C SER A 88 7.33 -3.30 1.02
N GLY A 89 6.07 -3.61 1.35
CA GLY A 89 5.41 -4.87 0.97
C GLY A 89 6.26 -6.11 1.28
N SER A 90 6.37 -7.03 0.33
CA SER A 90 7.27 -8.20 0.39
C SER A 90 8.77 -7.86 0.26
N SER A 91 9.11 -6.63 -0.14
CA SER A 91 10.47 -6.12 -0.37
C SER A 91 11.25 -6.90 -1.43
N ASP A 92 10.57 -7.67 -2.28
CA ASP A 92 11.18 -8.54 -3.28
C ASP A 92 12.01 -7.76 -4.31
N LYS A 93 11.54 -6.57 -4.71
CA LYS A 93 12.28 -5.65 -5.60
C LYS A 93 13.50 -5.05 -4.91
N THR A 94 13.37 -4.74 -3.63
CA THR A 94 14.39 -4.03 -2.85
C THR A 94 15.61 -4.87 -2.57
N ARG A 95 15.47 -6.21 -2.61
CA ARG A 95 16.60 -7.16 -2.55
C ARG A 95 17.69 -6.82 -3.57
N HIS A 96 17.34 -6.36 -4.78
CA HIS A 96 18.34 -5.97 -5.80
C HIS A 96 19.16 -4.76 -5.37
N LEU A 97 18.54 -3.78 -4.70
CA LEU A 97 19.25 -2.64 -4.13
C LEU A 97 20.10 -3.07 -2.94
N LEU A 98 19.55 -3.88 -2.03
CA LEU A 98 20.27 -4.38 -0.85
C LEU A 98 21.53 -5.17 -1.25
N ASP A 99 21.42 -6.04 -2.27
CA ASP A 99 22.55 -6.81 -2.81
C ASP A 99 23.63 -5.91 -3.42
N ALA A 100 23.25 -4.78 -4.05
CA ALA A 100 24.20 -3.84 -4.65
C ALA A 100 24.88 -2.91 -3.63
N MET A 101 24.28 -2.70 -2.45
CA MET A 101 24.77 -1.76 -1.43
C MET A 101 25.69 -2.44 -0.40
N ALA A 102 26.90 -2.85 -0.82
CA ALA A 102 27.83 -3.60 0.01
C ALA A 102 28.26 -2.92 1.35
N GLY A 103 28.11 -1.61 1.47
CA GLY A 103 28.42 -0.84 2.69
C GLY A 103 27.21 -0.56 3.60
N LEU A 104 26.05 -1.13 3.30
CA LEU A 104 24.82 -0.85 4.01
C LEU A 104 24.87 -1.39 5.44
N ARG A 105 24.57 -0.53 6.42
CA ARG A 105 24.57 -0.88 7.85
C ARG A 105 23.16 -1.06 8.41
N ALA A 106 22.18 -0.37 7.83
CA ALA A 106 20.80 -0.47 8.27
C ALA A 106 19.81 -0.53 7.10
N TYR A 107 18.75 -1.30 7.29
CA TYR A 107 17.57 -1.33 6.44
C TYR A 107 16.32 -1.08 7.30
N VAL A 108 15.49 -0.14 6.89
CA VAL A 108 14.29 0.29 7.60
C VAL A 108 13.07 0.16 6.67
N PRO A 109 12.45 -1.03 6.60
CA PRO A 109 11.19 -1.20 5.88
C PRO A 109 10.04 -0.59 6.68
N VAL A 110 9.17 0.16 6.01
CA VAL A 110 8.00 0.83 6.59
C VAL A 110 6.75 0.39 5.84
N ASP A 111 5.78 -0.17 6.57
CA ASP A 111 4.52 -0.62 5.98
C ASP A 111 3.40 -0.62 7.04
N VAL A 112 2.14 -0.65 6.59
CA VAL A 112 0.99 -0.86 7.49
C VAL A 112 0.79 -2.35 7.81
N SER A 113 1.27 -3.24 6.94
CA SER A 113 1.17 -4.70 7.10
C SER A 113 2.32 -5.27 7.92
N GLU A 114 2.08 -5.50 9.22
CA GLU A 114 3.09 -6.12 10.09
C GLU A 114 3.49 -7.52 9.61
N SER A 115 2.55 -8.32 9.10
CA SER A 115 2.87 -9.66 8.60
C SER A 115 3.88 -9.60 7.45
N ALA A 116 3.70 -8.67 6.51
CA ALA A 116 4.64 -8.47 5.41
C ALA A 116 6.01 -8.02 5.95
N LEU A 117 6.03 -7.07 6.89
CA LEU A 117 7.27 -6.58 7.50
C LEU A 117 8.06 -7.66 8.26
N ARG A 118 7.37 -8.56 8.97
CA ARG A 118 8.02 -9.67 9.68
C ARG A 118 8.62 -10.66 8.70
N GLU A 119 7.84 -11.10 7.73
CA GLU A 119 8.29 -12.06 6.72
C GLU A 119 9.48 -11.52 5.91
N ALA A 120 9.34 -10.31 5.35
CA ALA A 120 10.38 -9.67 4.57
C ALA A 120 11.62 -9.35 5.42
N GLY A 121 11.43 -8.81 6.63
CA GLY A 121 12.50 -8.41 7.52
C GLY A 121 13.36 -9.58 8.00
N GLU A 122 12.73 -10.70 8.38
CA GLU A 122 13.44 -11.92 8.76
C GLU A 122 14.21 -12.53 7.59
N ALA A 123 13.60 -12.60 6.40
CA ALA A 123 14.24 -13.11 5.19
C ALA A 123 15.46 -12.26 4.77
N ILE A 124 15.34 -10.93 4.82
CA ILE A 124 16.43 -10.00 4.50
C ILE A 124 17.55 -10.11 5.54
N ALA A 125 17.22 -10.14 6.82
CA ALA A 125 18.21 -10.26 7.88
C ALA A 125 19.00 -11.59 7.80
N ALA A 126 18.35 -12.67 7.35
CA ALA A 126 19.01 -13.95 7.10
C ALA A 126 19.92 -13.91 5.85
N ARG A 127 19.52 -13.22 4.78
CA ARG A 127 20.29 -13.09 3.53
C ARG A 127 21.50 -12.17 3.66
N HIS A 128 21.45 -11.16 4.54
CA HIS A 128 22.51 -10.17 4.73
C HIS A 128 23.06 -10.18 6.16
N PRO A 129 23.91 -11.16 6.52
CA PRO A 129 24.54 -11.20 7.85
C PRO A 129 25.29 -9.91 8.17
N GLY A 130 24.93 -9.27 9.28
CA GLY A 130 25.54 -8.00 9.72
C GLY A 130 24.74 -6.75 9.36
N LEU A 131 23.71 -6.85 8.51
CA LEU A 131 22.76 -5.77 8.26
C LEU A 131 21.80 -5.63 9.45
N GLY A 132 21.70 -4.44 10.03
CA GLY A 132 20.65 -4.14 11.02
C GLY A 132 19.31 -3.90 10.32
N VAL A 133 18.31 -4.74 10.58
CA VAL A 133 16.97 -4.57 10.01
C VAL A 133 16.02 -4.07 11.09
N HIS A 134 15.45 -2.88 10.90
CA HIS A 134 14.49 -2.28 11.83
C HIS A 134 13.19 -1.95 11.10
N ALA A 135 12.21 -2.85 11.16
CA ALA A 135 10.89 -2.65 10.58
C ALA A 135 10.04 -1.66 11.39
N LEU A 136 9.31 -0.79 10.70
CA LEU A 136 8.34 0.15 11.28
C LEU A 136 6.94 -0.14 10.75
N VAL A 137 6.05 -0.56 11.66
CA VAL A 137 4.61 -0.63 11.36
C VAL A 137 4.04 0.77 11.49
N ALA A 138 3.84 1.45 10.35
CA ALA A 138 3.47 2.86 10.29
C ALA A 138 2.58 3.19 9.07
N ASP A 139 1.68 4.16 9.23
CA ASP A 139 1.04 4.82 8.09
C ASP A 139 1.98 5.94 7.60
N PHE A 140 2.62 5.73 6.45
CA PHE A 140 3.58 6.69 5.89
C PHE A 140 2.93 8.00 5.42
N THR A 141 1.59 8.07 5.35
CA THR A 141 0.86 9.30 5.03
C THR A 141 0.64 10.19 6.26
N ALA A 142 0.86 9.65 7.45
CA ALA A 142 0.86 10.38 8.72
C ALA A 142 2.29 10.85 9.09
N PRO A 143 2.46 11.74 10.09
CA PRO A 143 3.78 12.14 10.55
C PRO A 143 4.69 10.94 10.88
N LEU A 144 5.75 10.77 10.09
CA LEU A 144 6.65 9.63 10.18
C LEU A 144 7.81 9.91 11.12
N ALA A 145 7.89 9.15 12.21
CA ALA A 145 9.05 9.14 13.11
C ALA A 145 10.00 8.01 12.72
N LEU A 146 11.09 8.34 12.04
CA LEU A 146 12.12 7.38 11.66
C LEU A 146 13.11 7.12 12.82
N PRO A 147 13.58 5.88 13.00
CA PRO A 147 14.61 5.57 13.99
C PRO A 147 15.92 6.27 13.65
N GLY A 148 16.70 6.58 14.69
CA GLY A 148 18.06 7.08 14.53
C GLY A 148 18.92 6.04 13.82
N THR A 149 19.37 6.36 12.61
CA THR A 149 20.15 5.47 11.76
C THR A 149 21.37 6.17 11.18
N PRO A 150 22.41 5.43 10.77
CA PRO A 150 23.59 6.05 10.22
C PRO A 150 23.36 6.66 8.83
N GLY A 151 23.79 7.90 8.62
CA GLY A 151 23.77 8.56 7.31
C GLY A 151 24.98 8.22 6.41
N PRO A 152 24.96 8.67 5.14
CA PRO A 152 23.80 9.24 4.45
C PRO A 152 22.73 8.14 4.22
N ARG A 153 21.46 8.55 4.10
CA ARG A 153 20.32 7.64 3.94
C ARG A 153 19.78 7.72 2.52
N LEU A 154 19.42 6.58 1.96
CA LEU A 154 18.60 6.49 0.76
C LEU A 154 17.17 6.17 1.20
N LEU A 155 16.23 7.07 0.94
CA LEU A 155 14.80 6.81 1.12
C LEU A 155 14.22 6.36 -0.22
N ALA A 156 13.74 5.13 -0.30
CA ALA A 156 13.09 4.56 -1.46
C ALA A 156 11.57 4.59 -1.29
N PHE A 157 10.87 5.08 -2.32
CA PHE A 157 9.43 4.98 -2.43
C PHE A 157 9.07 4.49 -3.83
N LEU A 158 8.75 3.19 -3.91
CA LEU A 158 8.71 2.43 -5.15
C LEU A 158 7.27 1.99 -5.50
N GLY A 159 7.11 1.31 -6.64
CA GLY A 159 5.87 0.65 -7.05
C GLY A 159 4.81 1.59 -7.61
N GLY A 160 5.16 2.85 -7.91
CA GLY A 160 4.17 3.85 -8.34
C GLY A 160 3.20 4.26 -7.23
N THR A 161 3.48 3.91 -5.97
CA THR A 161 2.60 4.14 -4.82
C THR A 161 2.28 5.63 -4.60
N LEU A 162 3.19 6.53 -5.00
CA LEU A 162 2.95 7.99 -5.00
C LEU A 162 1.69 8.37 -5.82
N GLY A 163 1.36 7.59 -6.85
CA GLY A 163 0.18 7.78 -7.70
C GLY A 163 -1.15 7.59 -6.98
N ASN A 164 -1.16 6.93 -5.81
CA ASN A 164 -2.37 6.74 -4.99
C ASN A 164 -2.79 8.02 -4.23
N LEU A 165 -1.93 9.04 -4.20
CA LEU A 165 -2.20 10.31 -3.52
C LEU A 165 -2.73 11.34 -4.50
N LEU A 166 -3.82 12.03 -4.13
CA LEU A 166 -4.32 13.17 -4.92
C LEU A 166 -3.30 14.32 -4.93
N PRO A 167 -3.37 15.26 -5.89
CA PRO A 167 -2.33 16.29 -6.05
C PRO A 167 -1.97 17.08 -4.77
N VAL A 168 -2.96 17.44 -3.95
CA VAL A 168 -2.75 18.16 -2.69
C VAL A 168 -2.10 17.26 -1.63
N GLU A 169 -2.58 16.03 -1.48
CA GLU A 169 -2.03 15.03 -0.55
C GLU A 169 -0.60 14.67 -0.93
N ARG A 170 -0.34 14.51 -2.24
CA ARG A 170 0.97 14.22 -2.80
C ARG A 170 1.97 15.33 -2.53
N ALA A 171 1.58 16.59 -2.67
CA ALA A 171 2.44 17.73 -2.35
C ALA A 171 2.79 17.74 -0.85
N ALA A 172 1.78 17.60 0.02
CA ALA A 172 2.00 17.53 1.47
C ALA A 172 2.87 16.34 1.89
N PHE A 173 2.72 15.18 1.22
CA PHE A 173 3.56 14.01 1.43
C PHE A 173 5.01 14.25 1.01
N LEU A 174 5.25 14.87 -0.15
CA LEU A 174 6.63 15.19 -0.58
C LEU A 174 7.29 16.22 0.35
N ASP A 175 6.52 17.19 0.88
CA ASP A 175 7.00 18.12 1.91
C ASP A 175 7.36 17.39 3.21
N SER A 176 6.56 16.41 3.63
CA SER A 176 6.84 15.61 4.82
C SER A 176 8.08 14.72 4.63
N LEU A 177 8.27 14.13 3.45
CA LEU A 177 9.50 13.40 3.11
C LEU A 177 10.72 14.31 3.18
N ARG A 178 10.62 15.53 2.63
CA ARG A 178 11.72 16.50 2.70
C ARG A 178 12.06 16.88 4.15
N ALA A 179 11.05 17.01 5.02
CA ALA A 179 11.24 17.37 6.43
C ALA A 179 11.96 16.29 7.24
N VAL A 180 11.86 15.01 6.84
CA VAL A 180 12.54 13.91 7.54
C VAL A 180 13.92 13.60 6.99
N LEU A 181 14.32 14.15 5.83
CA LEU A 181 15.63 13.94 5.21
C LEU A 181 16.66 14.98 5.69
N ALA A 182 17.91 14.54 5.87
CA ALA A 182 19.03 15.40 6.21
C ALA A 182 19.85 15.78 4.96
N PRO A 183 20.65 16.86 4.99
CA PRO A 183 21.61 17.14 3.92
C PRO A 183 22.51 15.92 3.64
N GLY A 184 22.58 15.51 2.38
CA GLY A 184 23.32 14.33 1.94
C GLY A 184 22.47 13.06 1.82
N ASP A 185 21.25 13.03 2.38
CA ASP A 185 20.30 11.96 2.10
C ASP A 185 19.72 12.10 0.69
N LEU A 186 19.31 10.98 0.10
CA LEU A 186 18.74 10.91 -1.24
C LEU A 186 17.34 10.28 -1.22
N LEU A 187 16.53 10.67 -2.21
CA LEU A 187 15.23 10.07 -2.51
C LEU A 187 15.33 9.27 -3.80
N LEU A 188 14.99 7.98 -3.75
CA LEU A 188 14.72 7.14 -4.92
C LEU A 188 13.20 6.99 -5.06
N LEU A 189 12.65 7.49 -6.16
CA LEU A 189 11.21 7.53 -6.38
C LEU A 189 10.83 6.78 -7.65
N GLY A 190 9.94 5.80 -7.51
CA GLY A 190 9.32 5.08 -8.62
C GLY A 190 8.01 5.77 -9.04
N THR A 191 7.93 6.20 -10.30
CA THR A 191 6.71 6.79 -10.87
C THR A 191 6.34 6.08 -12.16
N ASP A 192 5.14 5.52 -12.22
CA ASP A 192 4.61 5.01 -13.47
C ASP A 192 4.24 6.18 -14.40
N LEU A 193 4.49 6.00 -15.69
CA LEU A 193 4.34 7.05 -16.70
C LEU A 193 3.06 6.88 -17.52
N VAL A 194 2.53 7.98 -18.05
CA VAL A 194 1.42 7.94 -19.00
C VAL A 194 1.80 7.08 -20.21
N LYS A 195 0.88 6.21 -20.62
CA LYS A 195 1.02 5.33 -21.78
C LYS A 195 -0.37 5.02 -22.34
N ASP A 196 -0.43 4.10 -23.29
CA ASP A 196 -1.68 3.64 -23.90
C ASP A 196 -2.75 3.26 -22.86
N GLU A 197 -3.97 3.73 -23.09
CA GLU A 197 -5.09 3.58 -22.15
C GLU A 197 -5.50 2.12 -21.98
N ALA A 198 -5.50 1.33 -23.05
CA ALA A 198 -5.88 -0.08 -22.98
C ALA A 198 -4.87 -0.88 -22.13
N THR A 199 -3.58 -0.53 -22.23
CA THR A 199 -2.53 -1.10 -21.36
C THR A 199 -2.77 -0.75 -19.89
N LEU A 200 -3.15 0.48 -19.59
CA LEU A 200 -3.46 0.91 -18.22
C LEU A 200 -4.69 0.20 -17.68
N LEU A 201 -5.79 0.17 -18.44
CA LEU A 201 -7.02 -0.49 -18.01
C LEU A 201 -6.81 -1.98 -17.74
N ALA A 202 -6.12 -2.69 -18.64
CA ALA A 202 -5.83 -4.11 -18.46
C ALA A 202 -5.04 -4.39 -17.18
N ALA A 203 -4.11 -3.50 -16.79
CA ALA A 203 -3.36 -3.66 -15.55
C ALA A 203 -4.25 -3.62 -14.30
N TYR A 204 -5.38 -2.91 -14.32
CA TYR A 204 -6.26 -2.76 -13.15
C TYR A 204 -7.62 -3.47 -13.29
N ASP A 205 -7.83 -4.17 -14.40
CA ASP A 205 -9.03 -4.97 -14.71
C ASP A 205 -8.59 -6.28 -15.38
N ASP A 206 -7.83 -7.08 -14.64
CA ASP A 206 -7.26 -8.32 -15.13
C ASP A 206 -8.32 -9.39 -15.42
N ALA A 207 -8.06 -10.23 -16.41
CA ALA A 207 -9.01 -11.26 -16.83
C ALA A 207 -9.23 -12.37 -15.78
N ALA A 208 -8.30 -12.52 -14.83
CA ALA A 208 -8.41 -13.50 -13.75
C ALA A 208 -9.32 -13.01 -12.60
N GLY A 209 -9.67 -11.72 -12.57
CA GLY A 209 -10.54 -11.11 -11.56
C GLY A 209 -9.87 -10.88 -10.21
N VAL A 210 -8.55 -11.00 -10.12
CA VAL A 210 -7.80 -10.87 -8.85
C VAL A 210 -7.87 -9.42 -8.36
N THR A 211 -7.74 -8.42 -9.25
CA THR A 211 -7.87 -7.00 -8.91
C THR A 211 -9.29 -6.67 -8.44
N ALA A 212 -10.31 -7.30 -9.04
CA ALA A 212 -11.69 -7.15 -8.58
C ALA A 212 -11.90 -7.73 -7.17
N GLU A 213 -11.25 -8.85 -6.85
CA GLU A 213 -11.27 -9.45 -5.51
C GLU A 213 -10.52 -8.57 -4.50
N PHE A 214 -9.35 -8.03 -4.87
CA PHE A 214 -8.59 -7.07 -4.08
C PHE A 214 -9.40 -5.81 -3.77
N ASN A 215 -10.05 -5.22 -4.78
CA ASN A 215 -10.88 -4.03 -4.61
C ASN A 215 -12.07 -4.29 -3.66
N LYS A 216 -12.67 -5.48 -3.74
CA LYS A 216 -13.77 -5.88 -2.83
C LYS A 216 -13.28 -6.26 -1.44
N ASN A 217 -11.98 -6.54 -1.24
CA ASN A 217 -11.44 -6.93 0.06
C ASN A 217 -11.73 -5.91 1.16
N VAL A 218 -11.72 -4.61 0.84
CA VAL A 218 -12.04 -3.55 1.81
C VAL A 218 -13.42 -3.75 2.45
N LEU A 219 -14.40 -4.27 1.71
CA LEU A 219 -15.75 -4.57 2.23
C LEU A 219 -15.72 -5.68 3.27
N HIS A 220 -14.90 -6.72 3.04
CA HIS A 220 -14.67 -7.78 4.03
C HIS A 220 -13.97 -7.24 5.30
N VAL A 221 -13.07 -6.26 5.15
CA VAL A 221 -12.47 -5.56 6.29
C VAL A 221 -13.54 -4.81 7.09
N LEU A 222 -14.46 -4.10 6.43
CA LEU A 222 -15.55 -3.40 7.12
C LEU A 222 -16.47 -4.36 7.87
N ASP A 223 -16.84 -5.48 7.24
CA ASP A 223 -17.70 -6.48 7.86
C ASP A 223 -17.05 -7.07 9.13
N ARG A 224 -15.74 -7.36 9.07
CA ARG A 224 -14.99 -7.92 10.20
C ARG A 224 -14.74 -6.91 11.32
N GLU A 225 -14.21 -5.74 11.00
CA GLU A 225 -13.71 -4.77 11.98
C GLU A 225 -14.84 -3.88 12.55
N LEU A 226 -15.87 -3.62 11.75
CA LEU A 226 -16.96 -2.71 12.11
C LEU A 226 -18.30 -3.42 12.32
N GLY A 227 -18.39 -4.72 12.07
CA GLY A 227 -19.65 -5.47 12.15
C GLY A 227 -20.65 -5.06 11.07
N ALA A 228 -20.16 -4.62 9.91
CA ALA A 228 -20.99 -4.29 8.75
C ALA A 228 -21.50 -5.56 8.03
N ASP A 229 -22.43 -5.40 7.09
CA ASP A 229 -23.03 -6.48 6.30
C ASP A 229 -22.91 -6.26 4.79
N THR A 230 -21.83 -5.60 4.37
CA THR A 230 -21.60 -5.15 2.99
C THR A 230 -21.42 -6.29 1.99
N THR A 231 -20.97 -7.47 2.44
CA THR A 231 -20.72 -8.62 1.56
C THR A 231 -21.90 -9.59 1.48
N ARG A 232 -22.97 -9.36 2.25
CA ARG A 232 -24.19 -10.17 2.15
C ARG A 232 -24.87 -9.90 0.82
N THR A 233 -25.16 -10.96 0.08
CA THR A 233 -26.09 -10.88 -1.04
C THR A 233 -27.45 -10.48 -0.48
N PRO A 234 -28.14 -9.46 -1.06
CA PRO A 234 -29.45 -9.08 -0.58
C PRO A 234 -30.38 -10.30 -0.67
N SER A 235 -30.79 -10.83 0.48
CA SER A 235 -31.80 -11.87 0.59
C SER A 235 -33.16 -11.25 0.28
N GLY A 236 -33.41 -11.00 -1.01
CA GLY A 236 -34.61 -10.32 -1.44
C GLY A 236 -34.51 -9.89 -2.89
N THR A 237 -34.86 -10.80 -3.79
CA THR A 237 -35.65 -10.39 -4.96
C THR A 237 -36.95 -9.81 -4.41
N SER A 238 -36.98 -8.51 -4.10
CA SER A 238 -38.20 -7.76 -4.31
C SER A 238 -38.41 -7.81 -5.82
N ARG A 239 -39.18 -8.81 -6.26
CA ARG A 239 -39.76 -8.83 -7.61
C ARG A 239 -40.48 -7.50 -7.74
N CYS A 240 -39.85 -6.55 -8.43
CA CYS A 240 -40.56 -5.39 -8.93
C CYS A 240 -41.60 -5.96 -9.88
N GLY A 241 -42.85 -6.00 -9.39
CA GLY A 241 -43.97 -6.53 -10.13
C GLY A 241 -44.03 -5.88 -11.51
N THR A 242 -44.35 -6.71 -12.49
CA THR A 242 -44.70 -6.37 -13.88
C THR A 242 -45.20 -4.93 -14.05
N ARG A 243 -44.52 -4.19 -14.95
CA ARG A 243 -44.90 -2.85 -15.42
C ARG A 243 -46.40 -2.77 -15.71
N SER A 244 -47.11 -1.92 -14.97
CA SER A 244 -48.38 -1.36 -15.43
C SER A 244 -48.07 -0.24 -16.42
N ALA A 245 -48.67 -0.31 -17.60
CA ALA A 245 -48.60 0.69 -18.65
C ALA A 245 -49.45 1.92 -18.30
N SER A 246 -49.00 2.73 -17.33
CA SER A 246 -49.42 4.13 -17.16
C SER A 246 -48.53 4.78 -16.11
N GLY A 247 -47.83 5.85 -16.48
CA GLY A 247 -46.86 6.49 -15.61
C GLY A 247 -47.50 7.19 -14.41
N SER A 248 -47.01 6.90 -13.21
CA SER A 248 -46.70 7.89 -12.16
C SER A 248 -46.13 7.21 -10.91
N ARG A 249 -44.93 7.66 -10.50
CA ARG A 249 -44.29 7.62 -9.16
C ARG A 249 -44.54 6.40 -8.25
N CYS A 250 -43.50 5.57 -8.06
CA CYS A 250 -43.43 4.65 -6.92
C CYS A 250 -43.11 5.42 -5.62
N ALA A 251 -44.03 5.40 -4.66
CA ALA A 251 -43.79 5.80 -3.27
C ALA A 251 -43.55 4.53 -2.43
N CYS A 252 -42.40 4.45 -1.74
CA CYS A 252 -42.15 3.40 -0.75
C CYS A 252 -42.90 3.73 0.55
N GLY A 253 -44.00 3.02 0.80
CA GLY A 253 -44.70 3.04 2.08
C GLY A 253 -43.93 2.25 3.15
N ARG A 254 -43.76 2.84 4.34
CA ARG A 254 -43.25 2.16 5.53
C ARG A 254 -44.30 1.15 6.01
N GLY A 255 -43.92 -0.12 6.10
CA GLY A 255 -44.73 -1.16 6.76
C GLY A 255 -44.57 -1.07 8.28
N ALA A 256 -45.70 -1.03 8.98
CA ALA A 256 -45.78 -1.20 10.42
C ALA A 256 -45.60 -2.68 10.80
N GLY A 257 -44.96 -2.92 11.94
CA GLY A 257 -44.70 -4.23 12.54
C GLY A 257 -43.55 -4.14 13.52
#